data_AF-A0A7K0QMK5-F1
#
_entry.id   AF-A0A7K0QMK5-F1
#
_cell.length_a   1.000
_cell.length_b   1.000
_cell.length_c   1.000
_cell.angle_alpha   90.00
_cell.angle_beta   90.00
_cell.angle_gamma   90.00
#
_symmetry.space_group_name_H-M   'P 1'
#
loop_
_entity.id
_entity.type
_entity.pdbx_description
1 polymer ?
#
loop_
_entity_poly.entity_id
_entity_poly.type
_entity_poly.pdbx_seq_one_letter_code
_entity_poly.pdbx_strand_id
1 'polypeptide(L)'
;MARSLRRRAAQDDGIAMFTVVMVMAVLLVLGAALATSSLQSSTTVNGDELGVRALQAAEAGAQTAVHRLNMLQPSSSNCITTVSSAPQTQSIWCAATAAESIGNGQSFTYQTSVPSTSGCTGKTFGIGTSERCVVATGTVGGVTKKVIQRIVSSSGADPFPTDGILGRDSLTVDNNTTINAGLASNGLLSFGLNSPMTGTVTLWTGAPNPTGYSGTVTRQSTAFVLSPPDMLNPLTLVDSSTSNSNGQLVTGASPADSCTLGTGTGGTCYVNTSFTPRTLSVGNYGAVTLGGAVYNFCQLSLGNNAAVNIASGARTTIFIDSPDRAGSGCIAGQGGITSGNGAFFSNPSGDPRGLVVVIYGATASPTKSGFTTIQFPNNISLAAAIYSPGAGITFKNNGSFSGGITAKNVTLKNNASWDSRLEGFTLATTLIYYRGSWRQCNPLAATTSTTPAAGCPLDS
;
A
#
# COMPACT_ATOMS: atom_id res chain seq x y z
N MET A 1 102.72 30.49 14.76
CA MET A 1 101.52 31.24 14.33
C MET A 1 100.19 30.48 14.48
N ALA A 2 100.08 29.42 15.30
CA ALA A 2 98.85 28.60 15.42
C ALA A 2 98.16 28.65 16.81
N ARG A 3 98.59 29.54 17.72
CA ARG A 3 97.99 29.67 19.08
C ARG A 3 97.08 30.89 19.28
N SER A 4 97.04 31.83 18.34
CA SER A 4 96.21 33.05 18.49
C SER A 4 94.80 32.95 17.88
N LEU A 5 94.51 31.94 17.05
CA LEU A 5 93.17 31.73 16.49
C LEU A 5 92.21 30.97 17.43
N ARG A 6 92.72 30.23 18.43
CA ARG A 6 91.88 29.54 19.43
C ARG A 6 91.29 30.45 20.51
N ARG A 7 91.78 31.68 20.67
CA ARG A 7 91.26 32.63 21.68
C ARG A 7 90.15 33.55 21.17
N ARG A 8 89.93 33.64 19.86
CA ARG A 8 88.80 34.42 19.30
C ARG A 8 87.51 33.63 19.12
N ALA A 9 87.56 32.30 19.12
CA ALA A 9 86.36 31.45 19.12
C ALA A 9 85.71 31.30 20.52
N ALA A 10 86.35 31.81 21.58
CA ALA A 10 85.85 31.76 22.96
C ALA A 10 85.20 33.08 23.41
N GLN A 11 84.87 33.98 22.48
CA GLN A 11 84.23 35.27 22.78
C GLN A 11 82.83 35.44 22.16
N ASP A 12 82.27 34.39 21.55
CA ASP A 12 80.88 34.38 21.05
C ASP A 12 79.88 33.77 22.07
N ASP A 13 80.32 33.42 23.29
CA ASP A 13 79.52 32.76 24.33
C ASP A 13 78.26 33.54 24.75
N GLY A 14 78.22 34.87 24.53
CA GLY A 14 77.05 35.70 24.84
C GLY A 14 75.93 35.66 23.78
N ILE A 15 76.29 35.53 22.49
CA ILE A 15 75.29 35.57 21.40
C ILE A 15 74.61 34.21 21.25
N ALA A 16 75.33 33.11 21.52
CA ALA A 16 74.80 31.75 21.46
C ALA A 16 73.70 31.49 22.50
N MET A 17 73.76 32.08 23.70
CA MET A 17 72.72 31.91 24.71
C MET A 17 71.41 32.59 24.28
N PHE A 18 71.50 33.79 23.71
CA PHE A 18 70.33 34.54 23.26
C PHE A 18 69.61 33.86 22.08
N THR A 19 70.36 33.29 21.13
CA THR A 19 69.77 32.56 20.01
C THR A 19 69.07 31.28 20.47
N VAL A 20 69.64 30.54 21.42
CA VAL A 20 68.98 29.35 21.99
C VAL A 20 67.70 29.71 22.73
N VAL A 21 67.70 30.79 23.52
CA VAL A 21 66.48 31.26 24.22
C VAL A 21 65.41 31.71 23.22
N MET A 22 65.79 32.44 22.18
CA MET A 22 64.86 32.84 21.11
C MET A 22 64.29 31.62 20.36
N VAL A 23 65.13 30.64 20.01
CA VAL A 23 64.68 29.40 19.36
C VAL A 23 63.75 28.60 20.28
N MET A 24 64.08 28.48 21.56
CA MET A 24 63.20 27.82 22.54
C MET A 24 61.88 28.56 22.72
N ALA A 25 61.89 29.90 22.76
CA ALA A 25 60.67 30.70 22.84
C ALA A 25 59.78 30.49 21.61
N VAL A 26 60.36 30.49 20.41
CA VAL A 26 59.65 30.21 19.15
C VAL A 26 59.07 28.78 19.15
N LEU A 27 59.83 27.79 19.60
CA LEU A 27 59.36 26.40 19.71
C LEU A 27 58.22 26.24 20.72
N LEU A 28 58.26 26.95 21.85
CA LEU A 28 57.17 26.94 22.84
C LEU A 28 55.89 27.57 22.29
N VAL A 29 55.99 28.69 21.57
CA VAL A 29 54.84 29.34 20.94
C VAL A 29 54.23 28.46 19.85
N LEU A 30 55.06 27.83 19.01
CA LEU A 30 54.60 26.85 18.02
C LEU A 30 53.95 25.62 18.66
N GLY A 31 54.54 25.10 19.74
CA GLY A 31 53.98 23.98 20.50
C GLY A 31 52.61 24.30 21.10
N ALA A 32 52.45 25.49 21.69
CA ALA A 32 51.17 25.96 22.22
C ALA A 32 50.12 26.12 21.11
N ALA A 33 50.48 26.71 19.97
CA ALA A 33 49.58 26.86 18.83
C ALA A 33 49.07 25.49 18.33
N LEU A 34 49.95 24.50 18.16
CA LEU A 34 49.59 23.15 17.73
C LEU A 34 48.67 22.43 18.74
N ALA A 35 48.91 22.60 20.04
CA ALA A 35 48.06 22.05 21.09
C ALA A 35 46.65 22.65 21.03
N THR A 36 46.53 23.97 20.84
CA THR A 36 45.21 24.62 20.70
C THR A 36 44.45 24.18 19.45
N SER A 37 45.13 24.03 18.30
CA SER A 37 44.49 23.52 17.08
C SER A 37 44.04 22.06 17.23
N SER A 38 44.81 21.24 17.96
CA SER A 38 44.44 19.85 18.24
C SER A 38 43.20 19.75 19.14
N LEU A 39 43.09 20.59 20.16
CA LEU A 39 41.91 20.66 21.03
C LEU A 39 40.67 21.16 20.29
N GLN A 40 40.82 22.19 19.45
CA GLN A 40 39.73 22.67 18.58
C GLN A 40 39.30 21.61 17.56
N SER A 41 40.25 20.88 16.98
CA SER A 41 39.95 19.77 16.08
C SER A 41 39.22 18.65 16.80
N SER A 42 39.66 18.26 18.00
CA SER A 42 39.05 17.19 18.79
C SER A 42 37.62 17.54 19.22
N THR A 43 37.39 18.78 19.68
CA THR A 43 36.05 19.25 20.04
C THR A 43 35.10 19.31 18.84
N THR A 44 35.61 19.72 17.67
CA THR A 44 34.83 19.72 16.42
C THR A 44 34.48 18.30 15.98
N VAL A 45 35.44 17.37 15.99
CA VAL A 45 35.21 15.97 15.62
C VAL A 45 34.21 15.30 16.57
N ASN A 46 34.35 15.51 17.88
CA ASN A 46 33.39 14.98 18.86
C ASN A 46 31.99 15.58 18.66
N GLY A 47 31.90 16.88 18.37
CA GLY A 47 30.64 17.54 18.05
C GLY A 47 29.97 16.98 16.80
N ASP A 48 30.76 16.69 15.76
CA ASP A 48 30.28 16.09 14.52
C ASP A 48 29.84 14.64 14.74
N GLU A 49 30.60 13.83 15.47
CA GLU A 49 30.22 12.44 15.80
C GLU A 49 28.90 12.41 16.59
N LEU A 50 28.78 13.23 17.63
CA LEU A 50 27.55 13.36 18.41
C LEU A 50 26.39 13.86 17.53
N GLY A 51 26.68 14.77 16.60
CA GLY A 51 25.72 15.26 15.61
C GLY A 51 25.20 14.17 14.68
N VAL A 52 26.07 13.32 14.15
CA VAL A 52 25.69 12.18 13.28
C VAL A 52 24.89 11.16 14.08
N ARG A 53 25.31 10.84 15.30
CA ARG A 53 24.58 9.90 16.17
C ARG A 53 23.21 10.42 16.57
N ALA A 54 23.08 11.71 16.90
CA ALA A 54 21.79 12.34 17.14
C ALA A 54 20.89 12.32 15.90
N LEU A 55 21.44 12.46 14.70
CA LEU A 55 20.67 12.31 13.45
C LEU A 55 20.20 10.88 13.23
N GLN A 56 21.04 9.87 13.50
CA GLN A 56 20.67 8.45 13.45
C GLN A 56 19.55 8.12 14.44
N ALA A 57 19.60 8.67 15.66
CA ALA A 57 18.53 8.52 16.63
C ALA A 57 17.22 9.16 16.15
N ALA A 58 17.29 10.35 15.54
CA ALA A 58 16.13 11.02 14.97
C ALA A 58 15.50 10.17 13.84
N GLU A 59 16.34 9.59 12.98
CA GLU A 59 15.93 8.70 11.90
C GLU A 59 15.27 7.42 12.41
N ALA A 60 15.81 6.81 13.47
CA ALA A 60 15.18 5.67 14.14
C ALA A 60 13.77 6.04 14.64
N GLY A 61 13.61 7.19 15.29
CA GLY A 61 12.30 7.67 15.74
C GLY A 61 11.31 7.89 14.61
N ALA A 62 11.78 8.42 13.47
CA ALA A 62 10.98 8.58 12.27
C ALA A 62 10.50 7.22 11.70
N GLN A 63 11.37 6.21 11.68
CA GLN A 63 11.02 4.86 11.24
C GLN A 63 10.07 4.16 12.22
N THR A 64 10.29 4.30 13.53
CA THR A 64 9.38 3.77 14.57
C THR A 64 7.98 4.37 14.44
N ALA A 65 7.87 5.67 14.17
CA ALA A 65 6.59 6.33 13.96
C ALA A 65 5.83 5.75 12.75
N VAL A 66 6.51 5.56 11.62
CA VAL A 66 5.91 4.95 10.40
C VAL A 66 5.46 3.52 10.67
N HIS A 67 6.31 2.73 11.34
CA HIS A 67 5.97 1.37 11.72
C HIS A 67 4.72 1.32 12.60
N ARG A 68 4.62 2.17 13.63
CA ARG A 68 3.43 2.25 14.49
C ARG A 68 2.21 2.77 13.76
N LEU A 69 2.35 3.72 12.84
CA LEU A 69 1.25 4.15 11.96
C LEU A 69 0.69 3.00 11.12
N ASN A 70 1.56 2.15 10.59
CA ASN A 70 1.16 0.98 9.80
C ASN A 70 0.53 -0.13 10.65
N MET A 71 0.98 -0.30 11.90
CA MET A 71 0.41 -1.29 12.83
C MET A 71 -0.91 -0.83 13.45
N LEU A 72 -1.02 0.44 13.86
CA LEU A 72 -2.17 0.96 14.61
C LEU A 72 -3.27 1.55 13.74
N GLN A 73 -2.94 2.00 12.52
CA GLN A 73 -3.89 2.50 11.51
C GLN A 73 -4.94 3.45 12.07
N PRO A 74 -4.53 4.64 12.54
CA PRO A 74 -5.47 5.61 13.12
C PRO A 74 -6.51 6.07 12.09
N SER A 75 -7.69 6.46 12.58
CA SER A 75 -8.68 7.18 11.77
C SER A 75 -8.12 8.50 11.23
N SER A 76 -8.83 9.11 10.29
CA SER A 76 -8.48 10.42 9.72
C SER A 76 -8.49 11.56 10.75
N SER A 77 -9.23 11.42 11.85
CA SER A 77 -9.26 12.43 12.93
C SER A 77 -8.12 12.29 13.94
N ASN A 78 -7.39 11.18 13.92
CA ASN A 78 -6.41 10.83 14.94
C ASN A 78 -4.99 10.77 14.36
N CYS A 79 -4.02 10.94 15.23
CA CYS A 79 -2.60 10.73 14.97
C CYS A 79 -2.06 9.65 15.93
N ILE A 80 -0.78 9.32 15.82
CA ILE A 80 -0.14 8.23 16.55
C ILE A 80 0.96 8.74 17.48
N THR A 81 0.93 8.23 18.70
CA THR A 81 2.05 8.22 19.66
C THR A 81 2.46 6.76 19.89
N THR A 82 2.50 6.27 21.13
CA THR A 82 2.51 4.82 21.42
C THR A 82 1.13 4.18 21.19
N VAL A 83 0.08 5.00 21.12
CA VAL A 83 -1.32 4.62 20.86
C VAL A 83 -1.95 5.61 19.88
N SER A 84 -3.15 5.27 19.37
CA SER A 84 -3.99 6.23 18.64
C SER A 84 -4.50 7.31 19.58
N SER A 85 -4.27 8.58 19.25
CA SER A 85 -4.66 9.73 20.07
C SER A 85 -5.18 10.87 19.22
N ALA A 86 -6.09 11.67 19.79
CA ALA A 86 -6.51 12.92 19.18
C ALA A 86 -5.33 13.91 19.08
N PRO A 87 -5.31 14.79 18.07
CA PRO A 87 -4.32 15.85 17.99
C PRO A 87 -4.47 16.85 19.15
N GLN A 88 -3.41 17.62 19.43
CA GLN A 88 -3.46 18.70 20.44
C GLN A 88 -4.44 19.80 20.01
N THR A 89 -5.02 20.50 20.99
CA THR A 89 -5.97 21.60 20.74
C THR A 89 -5.38 22.64 19.79
N GLN A 90 -6.11 22.97 18.71
CA GLN A 90 -5.66 23.91 17.66
C GLN A 90 -4.39 23.48 16.89
N SER A 91 -4.10 22.18 16.86
CA SER A 91 -2.96 21.61 16.13
C SER A 91 -3.40 20.43 15.27
N ILE A 92 -2.66 20.16 14.20
CA ILE A 92 -2.77 18.91 13.43
C ILE A 92 -1.88 17.80 14.01
N TRP A 93 -1.07 18.11 15.03
CA TRP A 93 -0.05 17.24 15.58
C TRP A 93 -0.50 16.60 16.89
N CYS A 94 -0.09 15.35 17.08
CA CYS A 94 -0.13 14.71 18.38
C CYS A 94 0.93 15.29 19.33
N ALA A 95 0.72 15.07 20.63
CA ALA A 95 1.76 15.31 21.61
C ALA A 95 3.03 14.49 21.27
N ALA A 96 4.21 15.02 21.60
CA ALA A 96 5.44 14.29 21.47
C ALA A 96 5.40 13.02 22.32
N THR A 97 5.94 11.93 21.80
CA THR A 97 6.14 10.72 22.59
C THR A 97 7.10 10.99 23.74
N ALA A 98 7.03 10.15 24.78
CA ALA A 98 8.11 10.06 25.74
C ALA A 98 9.43 9.70 25.03
N ALA A 99 10.56 10.09 25.62
CA ALA A 99 11.87 9.75 25.08
C ALA A 99 12.10 8.24 25.15
N GLU A 100 12.37 7.63 23.99
CA GLU A 100 12.68 6.20 23.87
C GLU A 100 14.19 6.03 23.64
N SER A 101 14.83 5.15 24.41
CA SER A 101 16.26 4.87 24.30
C SER A 101 16.54 3.83 23.23
N ILE A 102 17.58 4.06 22.43
CA ILE A 102 18.12 3.06 21.48
C ILE A 102 19.50 2.54 21.92
N GLY A 103 19.89 2.83 23.18
CA GLY A 103 21.18 2.46 23.76
C GLY A 103 22.28 3.50 23.55
N ASN A 104 23.44 3.31 24.20
CA ASN A 104 24.63 4.18 24.07
C ASN A 104 24.36 5.67 24.32
N GLY A 105 23.48 5.99 25.26
CA GLY A 105 23.08 7.36 25.59
C GLY A 105 22.29 8.08 24.49
N GLN A 106 21.78 7.34 23.51
CA GLN A 106 20.97 7.87 22.43
C GLN A 106 19.48 7.67 22.73
N SER A 107 18.68 8.69 22.45
CA SER A 107 17.23 8.62 22.58
C SER A 107 16.54 9.40 21.48
N PHE A 108 15.27 9.10 21.24
CA PHE A 108 14.44 9.86 20.32
C PHE A 108 13.06 10.15 20.90
N THR A 109 12.44 11.20 20.37
CA THR A 109 11.00 11.48 20.48
C THR A 109 10.46 11.71 19.08
N TYR A 110 9.17 11.48 18.86
CA TYR A 110 8.54 11.87 17.61
C TYR A 110 7.12 12.39 17.80
N GLN A 111 6.64 13.08 16.78
CA GLN A 111 5.27 13.58 16.63
C GLN A 111 4.76 13.20 15.25
N THR A 112 3.49 12.81 15.18
CA THR A 112 2.80 12.54 13.92
C THR A 112 1.62 13.47 13.76
N SER A 113 1.28 13.80 12.51
CA SER A 113 0.09 14.60 12.21
C SER A 113 -1.13 13.72 11.90
N VAL A 114 -2.32 14.31 11.98
CA VAL A 114 -3.50 13.84 11.23
C VAL A 114 -3.21 13.91 9.71
N PRO A 115 -3.98 13.24 8.84
CA PRO A 115 -3.81 13.38 7.41
C PRO A 115 -3.88 14.85 6.99
N SER A 116 -2.81 15.34 6.36
CA SER A 116 -2.65 16.72 5.93
C SER A 116 -1.66 16.79 4.78
N THR A 117 -2.02 17.54 3.73
CA THR A 117 -1.11 17.88 2.65
C THR A 117 -0.17 19.04 3.03
N SER A 118 -0.52 19.81 4.07
CA SER A 118 0.26 20.94 4.58
C SER A 118 1.10 20.58 5.79
N GLY A 119 2.21 21.31 6.00
CA GLY A 119 3.07 21.16 7.18
C GLY A 119 4.13 20.06 7.10
N CYS A 120 4.23 19.33 5.98
CA CYS A 120 5.31 18.38 5.72
C CYS A 120 6.32 18.94 4.71
N THR A 121 7.50 18.33 4.63
CA THR A 121 8.48 18.62 3.59
C THR A 121 8.14 17.90 2.27
N GLY A 122 8.72 18.31 1.14
CA GLY A 122 8.48 17.67 -0.17
C GLY A 122 7.13 18.03 -0.80
N LYS A 123 7.02 17.67 -2.09
CA LYS A 123 5.78 17.79 -2.88
C LYS A 123 4.67 16.90 -2.34
N THR A 124 3.42 17.33 -2.52
CA THR A 124 2.22 16.52 -2.28
C THR A 124 2.05 15.47 -3.39
N PHE A 125 1.45 14.34 -3.07
CA PHE A 125 1.30 13.18 -3.95
C PHE A 125 -0.07 13.11 -4.64
N GLY A 126 -1.01 13.99 -4.29
CA GLY A 126 -2.24 14.22 -5.04
C GLY A 126 -3.44 13.39 -4.57
N ILE A 127 -4.49 13.33 -5.41
CA ILE A 127 -5.79 12.71 -5.09
C ILE A 127 -5.62 11.21 -4.84
N GLY A 128 -6.34 10.66 -3.85
CA GLY A 128 -6.29 9.24 -3.52
C GLY A 128 -5.07 8.84 -2.67
N THR A 129 -4.35 9.81 -2.12
CA THR A 129 -3.31 9.57 -1.12
C THR A 129 -3.69 10.21 0.20
N SER A 130 -3.47 9.48 1.29
CA SER A 130 -3.48 10.04 2.65
C SER A 130 -2.04 10.34 3.02
N GLU A 131 -1.75 11.63 3.14
CA GLU A 131 -0.42 12.14 3.47
C GLU A 131 -0.39 12.53 4.94
N ARG A 132 0.67 12.18 5.66
CA ARG A 132 0.91 12.62 7.04
C ARG A 132 2.33 13.11 7.18
N CYS A 133 2.59 13.90 8.20
CA CYS A 133 3.91 14.33 8.56
C CYS A 133 4.40 13.56 9.79
N VAL A 134 5.68 13.23 9.81
CA VAL A 134 6.36 12.79 11.03
C VAL A 134 7.55 13.71 11.27
N VAL A 135 7.64 14.22 12.49
CA VAL A 135 8.82 14.92 12.98
C VAL A 135 9.43 14.08 14.07
N ALA A 136 10.72 13.80 13.97
CA ALA A 136 11.46 13.06 14.98
C ALA A 136 12.69 13.84 15.43
N THR A 137 12.92 13.85 16.74
CA THR A 137 14.06 14.52 17.38
C THR A 137 14.90 13.47 18.09
N GLY A 138 16.16 13.34 17.69
CA GLY A 138 17.15 12.47 18.31
C GLY A 138 18.12 13.26 19.17
N THR A 139 18.52 12.69 20.30
CA THR A 139 19.42 13.31 21.29
C THR A 139 20.54 12.37 21.69
N VAL A 140 21.79 12.84 21.67
CA VAL A 140 22.98 12.11 22.13
C VAL A 140 23.95 13.09 22.79
N GLY A 141 24.33 12.85 24.05
CA GLY A 141 25.31 13.69 24.75
C GLY A 141 24.94 15.19 24.80
N GLY A 142 23.64 15.51 24.87
CA GLY A 142 23.13 16.89 24.83
C GLY A 142 23.01 17.50 23.44
N VAL A 143 23.54 16.85 22.39
CA VAL A 143 23.34 17.28 21.00
C VAL A 143 22.01 16.76 20.49
N THR A 144 21.19 17.65 19.94
CA THR A 144 19.88 17.32 19.36
C THR A 144 19.89 17.52 17.85
N LYS A 145 19.32 16.57 17.11
CA LYS A 145 19.01 16.72 15.68
C LYS A 145 17.55 16.40 15.43
N LYS A 146 16.97 17.06 14.44
CA LYS A 146 15.57 16.91 14.07
C LYS A 146 15.44 16.59 12.59
N VAL A 147 14.55 15.66 12.28
CA VAL A 147 14.18 15.29 10.91
C VAL A 147 12.69 15.44 10.73
N ILE A 148 12.28 15.76 9.49
CA ILE A 148 10.89 15.73 9.06
C ILE A 148 10.77 14.81 7.85
N GLN A 149 9.70 14.02 7.82
CA GLN A 149 9.34 13.20 6.67
C GLN A 149 7.87 13.39 6.34
N ARG A 150 7.57 13.45 5.04
CA ARG A 150 6.21 13.23 4.53
C ARG A 150 6.07 11.75 4.30
N ILE A 151 5.05 11.18 4.91
CA ILE A 151 4.69 9.78 4.73
C ILE A 151 3.39 9.75 3.97
N VAL A 152 3.30 8.80 3.05
CA VAL A 152 2.20 8.72 2.10
C VAL A 152 1.68 7.31 2.19
N SER A 153 0.39 7.17 2.40
CA SER A 153 -0.31 5.96 2.03
C SER A 153 -1.13 6.29 0.81
N SER A 154 -0.91 5.58 -0.30
CA SER A 154 -1.97 5.50 -1.29
C SER A 154 -3.09 4.68 -0.65
N SER A 155 -4.24 5.29 -0.37
CA SER A 155 -5.45 4.47 -0.39
C SER A 155 -5.46 3.92 -1.81
N GLY A 156 -5.38 2.61 -1.99
CA GLY A 156 -5.63 2.03 -3.30
C GLY A 156 -6.83 2.76 -3.88
N ALA A 157 -6.68 3.38 -5.05
CA ALA A 157 -7.73 4.19 -5.67
C ALA A 157 -9.05 3.47 -5.50
N ASP A 158 -10.12 4.19 -5.13
CA ASP A 158 -11.42 3.56 -4.86
C ASP A 158 -11.69 2.56 -5.98
N PRO A 159 -11.66 1.26 -5.66
CA PRO A 159 -11.81 0.22 -6.66
C PRO A 159 -13.17 0.30 -7.34
N PHE A 160 -14.15 1.00 -6.73
CA PHE A 160 -15.50 1.19 -7.24
C PHE A 160 -15.82 2.69 -7.28
N PRO A 161 -15.29 3.44 -8.27
CA PRO A 161 -15.54 4.89 -8.38
C PRO A 161 -17.00 5.23 -8.74
N THR A 162 -17.86 4.23 -8.86
CA THR A 162 -19.31 4.34 -8.99
C THR A 162 -19.94 3.30 -8.07
N ASP A 163 -21.10 3.64 -7.50
CA ASP A 163 -21.91 2.70 -6.72
C ASP A 163 -22.61 1.69 -7.66
N GLY A 164 -21.85 0.73 -8.19
CA GLY A 164 -22.36 -0.29 -9.09
C GLY A 164 -21.30 -0.93 -9.98
N ILE A 165 -21.44 -0.76 -11.29
CA ILE A 165 -20.65 -1.49 -12.28
C ILE A 165 -19.81 -0.52 -13.12
N LEU A 166 -18.50 -0.71 -13.09
CA LEU A 166 -17.55 -0.05 -13.97
C LEU A 166 -16.94 -1.06 -14.94
N GLY A 167 -17.20 -0.89 -16.23
CA GLY A 167 -16.44 -1.53 -17.30
C GLY A 167 -15.50 -0.53 -17.93
N ARG A 168 -14.18 -0.60 -17.66
CA ARG A 168 -13.22 0.42 -18.11
C ARG A 168 -13.27 0.65 -19.62
N ASP A 169 -13.15 -0.42 -20.41
CA ASP A 169 -13.07 -0.35 -21.87
C ASP A 169 -14.45 -0.57 -22.52
N SER A 170 -15.30 -1.41 -21.90
CA SER A 170 -16.69 -1.57 -22.32
C SER A 170 -17.57 -2.17 -21.23
N LEU A 171 -18.87 -1.88 -21.31
CA LEU A 171 -19.92 -2.46 -20.47
C LEU A 171 -21.11 -2.83 -21.37
N THR A 172 -21.43 -4.12 -21.43
CA THR A 172 -22.57 -4.64 -22.18
C THR A 172 -23.61 -5.22 -21.23
N VAL A 173 -24.83 -4.74 -21.33
CA VAL A 173 -26.01 -5.21 -20.59
C VAL A 173 -26.94 -5.86 -21.61
N ASP A 174 -26.93 -7.18 -21.70
CA ASP A 174 -27.75 -7.93 -22.67
C ASP A 174 -29.21 -8.04 -22.20
N ASN A 175 -30.04 -8.70 -23.01
CA ASN A 175 -31.50 -8.73 -22.91
C ASN A 175 -32.05 -9.08 -21.51
N ASN A 176 -33.18 -8.46 -21.17
CA ASN A 176 -33.97 -8.72 -19.95
C ASN A 176 -33.20 -8.51 -18.63
N THR A 177 -32.17 -7.67 -18.60
CA THR A 177 -31.37 -7.41 -17.40
C THR A 177 -31.90 -6.19 -16.64
N THR A 178 -32.24 -6.34 -15.36
CA THR A 178 -32.70 -5.23 -14.50
C THR A 178 -31.54 -4.68 -13.69
N ILE A 179 -31.25 -3.38 -13.82
CA ILE A 179 -30.12 -2.73 -13.14
C ILE A 179 -30.62 -1.63 -12.21
N ASN A 180 -30.43 -1.83 -10.90
CA ASN A 180 -30.69 -0.83 -9.87
C ASN A 180 -29.38 -0.36 -9.24
N ALA A 181 -28.46 0.13 -10.06
CA ALA A 181 -27.18 0.70 -9.62
C ALA A 181 -26.56 1.63 -10.66
N GLY A 182 -25.54 2.38 -10.24
CA GLY A 182 -24.74 3.21 -11.13
C GLY A 182 -23.93 2.37 -12.12
N LEU A 183 -23.90 2.80 -13.39
CA LEU A 183 -23.07 2.21 -14.43
C LEU A 183 -22.04 3.23 -14.91
N ALA A 184 -20.83 2.76 -15.14
CA ALA A 184 -19.74 3.60 -15.60
C ALA A 184 -18.86 2.92 -16.67
N SER A 185 -18.31 3.72 -17.58
CA SER A 185 -17.33 3.25 -18.59
C SER A 185 -16.49 4.38 -19.19
N ASN A 186 -15.27 4.07 -19.65
CA ASN A 186 -14.54 4.95 -20.57
C ASN A 186 -14.83 4.64 -22.04
N GLY A 187 -15.50 3.53 -22.35
CA GLY A 187 -15.77 3.13 -23.72
C GLY A 187 -17.26 2.89 -23.97
N LEU A 188 -17.57 1.92 -24.82
CA LEU A 188 -18.94 1.65 -25.22
C LEU A 188 -19.75 1.06 -24.06
N LEU A 189 -20.85 1.72 -23.74
CA LEU A 189 -21.93 1.19 -22.91
C LEU A 189 -23.10 0.78 -23.82
N SER A 190 -23.45 -0.51 -23.83
CA SER A 190 -24.49 -1.04 -24.71
C SER A 190 -25.56 -1.78 -23.92
N PHE A 191 -26.83 -1.48 -24.21
CA PHE A 191 -28.00 -2.13 -23.64
C PHE A 191 -28.75 -2.92 -24.72
N GLY A 192 -29.09 -4.16 -24.36
CA GLY A 192 -29.98 -5.03 -25.11
C GLY A 192 -31.45 -4.69 -24.89
N LEU A 193 -32.33 -5.50 -25.46
CA LEU A 193 -33.77 -5.35 -25.38
C LEU A 193 -34.28 -5.61 -23.96
N ASN A 194 -35.25 -4.80 -23.52
CA ASN A 194 -35.96 -4.97 -22.24
C ASN A 194 -35.05 -4.97 -21.00
N SER A 195 -34.00 -4.14 -20.99
CA SER A 195 -33.11 -4.03 -19.83
C SER A 195 -33.37 -2.74 -19.06
N PRO A 196 -34.40 -2.69 -18.18
CA PRO A 196 -34.72 -1.48 -17.43
C PRO A 196 -33.57 -1.13 -16.47
N MET A 197 -33.27 0.16 -16.40
CA MET A 197 -32.25 0.72 -15.51
C MET A 197 -32.84 1.87 -14.70
N THR A 198 -32.56 1.89 -13.39
CA THR A 198 -33.00 2.95 -12.46
C THR A 198 -31.83 3.77 -11.89
N GLY A 199 -30.59 3.33 -12.07
CA GLY A 199 -29.40 4.03 -11.59
C GLY A 199 -28.87 5.11 -12.54
N THR A 200 -27.73 5.71 -12.18
CA THR A 200 -27.06 6.74 -12.98
C THR A 200 -26.09 6.15 -14.01
N VAL A 201 -25.99 6.75 -15.19
CA VAL A 201 -24.94 6.41 -16.17
C VAL A 201 -23.87 7.50 -16.18
N THR A 202 -22.63 7.13 -15.90
CA THR A 202 -21.47 8.04 -15.93
C THR A 202 -20.44 7.59 -16.98
N LEU A 203 -20.16 8.42 -17.97
CA LEU A 203 -19.20 8.12 -19.03
C LEU A 203 -18.04 9.10 -19.05
N TRP A 204 -16.87 8.65 -19.48
CA TRP A 204 -15.80 9.57 -19.86
C TRP A 204 -16.23 10.46 -21.04
N THR A 205 -15.77 11.72 -21.11
CA THR A 205 -16.09 12.65 -22.20
C THR A 205 -15.70 12.12 -23.58
N GLY A 206 -14.64 11.31 -23.69
CA GLY A 206 -14.24 10.67 -24.94
C GLY A 206 -14.98 9.37 -25.28
N ALA A 207 -15.84 8.86 -24.38
CA ALA A 207 -16.62 7.66 -24.64
C ALA A 207 -17.76 7.93 -25.65
N PRO A 208 -18.08 6.98 -26.55
CA PRO A 208 -19.28 7.05 -27.39
C PRO A 208 -20.56 7.22 -26.57
N ASN A 209 -21.64 7.71 -27.20
CA ASN A 209 -22.95 7.68 -26.59
C ASN A 209 -23.39 6.23 -26.34
N PRO A 210 -24.11 5.94 -25.25
CA PRO A 210 -24.57 4.58 -24.99
C PRO A 210 -25.61 4.16 -26.03
N THR A 211 -25.61 2.88 -26.39
CA THR A 211 -26.60 2.30 -27.33
C THR A 211 -27.71 1.61 -26.54
N GLY A 212 -28.97 1.77 -26.96
CA GLY A 212 -30.11 1.13 -26.29
C GLY A 212 -30.54 1.77 -24.96
N TYR A 213 -30.00 2.94 -24.61
CA TYR A 213 -30.32 3.70 -23.39
C TYR A 213 -30.90 5.07 -23.72
N SER A 214 -32.00 5.44 -23.08
CA SER A 214 -32.70 6.71 -23.29
C SER A 214 -32.67 7.65 -22.07
N GLY A 215 -32.00 7.27 -20.99
CA GLY A 215 -31.90 8.08 -19.78
C GLY A 215 -30.79 9.13 -19.83
N THR A 216 -30.65 9.89 -18.74
CA THR A 216 -29.59 10.91 -18.60
C THR A 216 -28.21 10.25 -18.46
N VAL A 217 -27.23 10.85 -19.14
CA VAL A 217 -25.82 10.45 -19.09
C VAL A 217 -25.00 11.58 -18.50
N THR A 218 -24.35 11.32 -17.36
CA THR A 218 -23.36 12.22 -16.78
C THR A 218 -22.02 11.99 -17.48
N ARG A 219 -21.33 13.05 -17.90
CA ARG A 219 -20.00 12.96 -18.50
C ARG A 219 -18.94 13.56 -17.60
N GLN A 220 -17.83 12.85 -17.42
CA GLN A 220 -16.68 13.31 -16.65
C GLN A 220 -15.47 13.57 -17.56
N SER A 221 -14.68 14.59 -17.24
CA SER A 221 -13.51 15.01 -18.04
C SER A 221 -12.33 14.05 -17.91
N THR A 222 -12.21 13.36 -16.78
CA THR A 222 -11.14 12.40 -16.50
C THR A 222 -11.60 10.98 -16.81
N ALA A 223 -10.76 10.19 -17.47
CA ALA A 223 -11.03 8.78 -17.66
C ALA A 223 -10.92 8.02 -16.33
N PHE A 224 -11.76 7.00 -16.13
CA PHE A 224 -11.62 6.05 -15.04
C PHE A 224 -10.30 5.29 -15.19
N VAL A 225 -9.41 5.42 -14.21
CA VAL A 225 -8.15 4.69 -14.19
C VAL A 225 -8.28 3.55 -13.18
N LEU A 226 -8.08 2.32 -13.65
CA LEU A 226 -8.06 1.14 -12.79
C LEU A 226 -6.62 0.78 -12.47
N SER A 227 -6.23 0.88 -11.20
CA SER A 227 -4.91 0.51 -10.74
C SER A 227 -4.71 -1.01 -10.79
N PRO A 228 -3.53 -1.53 -11.15
CA PRO A 228 -3.23 -2.94 -10.98
C PRO A 228 -3.49 -3.38 -9.52
N PRO A 229 -3.92 -4.62 -9.26
CA PRO A 229 -4.28 -5.02 -7.91
C PRO A 229 -3.11 -4.94 -6.90
N ASP A 230 -1.87 -5.06 -7.39
CA ASP A 230 -0.65 -4.88 -6.58
C ASP A 230 -0.59 -3.49 -5.91
N MET A 231 -1.20 -2.48 -6.54
CA MET A 231 -1.21 -1.12 -6.02
C MET A 231 -2.36 -0.84 -5.05
N LEU A 232 -3.37 -1.74 -4.98
CA LEU A 232 -4.49 -1.56 -4.06
C LEU A 232 -4.12 -1.92 -2.62
N ASN A 233 -3.17 -2.85 -2.44
CA ASN A 233 -2.59 -3.17 -1.14
C ASN A 233 -1.28 -3.98 -1.36
N PRO A 234 -0.12 -3.31 -1.44
CA PRO A 234 1.14 -3.95 -1.83
C PRO A 234 1.62 -5.01 -0.84
N LEU A 235 1.23 -4.94 0.45
CA LEU A 235 1.52 -6.01 1.40
C LEU A 235 0.56 -7.19 1.20
N THR A 236 -0.75 -6.99 1.10
CA THR A 236 -1.65 -8.16 1.04
C THR A 236 -1.60 -8.92 -0.27
N LEU A 237 -1.35 -8.32 -1.44
CA LEU A 237 -1.30 -9.14 -2.68
C LEU A 237 0.04 -9.89 -2.80
N VAL A 238 1.16 -9.22 -2.55
CA VAL A 238 2.50 -9.85 -2.59
C VAL A 238 2.66 -10.88 -1.47
N ASP A 239 2.18 -10.57 -0.26
CA ASP A 239 2.16 -11.55 0.83
C ASP A 239 1.11 -12.63 0.59
N SER A 240 -0.04 -12.35 -0.04
CA SER A 240 -1.03 -13.42 -0.27
C SER A 240 -0.50 -14.56 -1.13
N SER A 241 0.56 -14.37 -1.93
CA SER A 241 1.17 -15.50 -2.63
C SER A 241 1.87 -16.50 -1.71
N THR A 242 2.41 -16.04 -0.58
CA THR A 242 3.26 -16.81 0.35
C THR A 242 2.63 -16.98 1.75
N SER A 243 1.70 -16.11 2.11
CA SER A 243 0.98 -15.98 3.39
C SER A 243 -0.52 -15.87 3.10
N ASN A 244 -1.15 -17.02 2.90
CA ASN A 244 -2.59 -17.16 2.67
C ASN A 244 -3.15 -18.35 3.47
N SER A 245 -4.47 -18.43 3.52
CA SER A 245 -5.18 -19.51 4.21
C SER A 245 -5.46 -20.73 3.32
N ASN A 246 -4.87 -20.84 2.12
CA ASN A 246 -5.16 -21.97 1.24
C ASN A 246 -4.81 -23.32 1.88
N GLY A 247 -3.77 -23.36 2.74
CA GLY A 247 -3.38 -24.56 3.47
C GLY A 247 -4.50 -25.13 4.35
N GLN A 248 -5.46 -24.30 4.78
CA GLN A 248 -6.62 -24.72 5.57
C GLN A 248 -7.60 -25.57 4.77
N LEU A 249 -7.58 -25.45 3.43
CA LEU A 249 -8.40 -26.25 2.51
C LEU A 249 -7.85 -27.67 2.29
N VAL A 250 -6.65 -27.99 2.82
CA VAL A 250 -6.09 -29.33 2.80
C VAL A 250 -6.61 -30.10 4.01
N THR A 251 -7.42 -31.14 3.76
CA THR A 251 -7.80 -32.18 4.74
C THR A 251 -8.49 -31.71 6.03
N GLY A 252 -9.29 -30.64 6.00
CA GLY A 252 -10.13 -30.23 7.14
C GLY A 252 -9.34 -29.71 8.34
N ALA A 253 -8.18 -29.10 8.11
CA ALA A 253 -7.30 -28.58 9.16
C ALA A 253 -7.93 -27.42 9.98
N SER A 254 -9.02 -26.82 9.49
CA SER A 254 -9.81 -25.81 10.20
C SER A 254 -11.28 -26.23 10.24
N PRO A 255 -11.98 -26.15 11.39
CA PRO A 255 -13.42 -26.40 11.45
C PRO A 255 -14.25 -25.36 10.68
N ALA A 256 -13.66 -24.22 10.34
CA ALA A 256 -14.33 -23.16 9.57
C ALA A 256 -14.16 -23.34 8.04
N ASP A 257 -13.09 -24.02 7.61
CA ASP A 257 -12.80 -24.30 6.20
C ASP A 257 -13.07 -25.78 5.91
N SER A 258 -14.09 -26.04 5.11
CA SER A 258 -14.47 -27.42 4.77
C SER A 258 -14.48 -27.60 3.28
N CYS A 259 -14.13 -28.79 2.81
CA CYS A 259 -14.40 -29.15 1.44
C CYS A 259 -15.02 -30.54 1.30
N THR A 260 -16.11 -30.60 0.57
CA THR A 260 -16.83 -31.81 0.19
C THR A 260 -16.54 -32.09 -1.27
N LEU A 261 -15.83 -33.19 -1.52
CA LEU A 261 -15.54 -33.64 -2.87
C LEU A 261 -16.84 -34.09 -3.55
N GLY A 262 -17.11 -33.49 -4.71
CA GLY A 262 -18.22 -33.88 -5.57
C GLY A 262 -18.01 -35.23 -6.24
N THR A 263 -19.06 -35.74 -6.90
CA THR A 263 -18.98 -37.02 -7.63
C THR A 263 -18.09 -36.93 -8.87
N GLY A 264 -17.36 -38.01 -9.17
CA GLY A 264 -16.54 -38.10 -10.40
C GLY A 264 -15.16 -37.45 -10.33
N THR A 265 -14.72 -37.00 -9.15
CA THR A 265 -13.38 -36.42 -8.95
C THR A 265 -12.60 -37.27 -7.95
N GLY A 266 -11.66 -38.08 -8.42
CA GLY A 266 -10.69 -38.78 -7.55
C GLY A 266 -9.59 -37.85 -7.02
N GLY A 267 -9.91 -36.63 -6.59
CA GLY A 267 -8.92 -35.56 -6.34
C GLY A 267 -9.12 -34.81 -5.02
N THR A 268 -8.18 -33.91 -4.70
CA THR A 268 -8.26 -32.99 -3.55
C THR A 268 -8.84 -31.65 -3.98
N CYS A 269 -9.56 -30.97 -3.07
CA CYS A 269 -10.15 -29.66 -3.39
C CYS A 269 -9.11 -28.58 -3.65
N TYR A 270 -8.02 -28.59 -2.89
CA TYR A 270 -6.91 -27.70 -3.11
C TYR A 270 -5.67 -28.52 -3.50
N VAL A 271 -4.97 -28.03 -4.52
CA VAL A 271 -3.73 -28.61 -5.02
C VAL A 271 -2.70 -27.50 -5.08
N ASN A 272 -1.51 -27.77 -4.53
CA ASN A 272 -0.38 -26.87 -4.61
C ASN A 272 0.88 -27.65 -5.00
N THR A 273 1.02 -27.91 -6.30
CA THR A 273 2.20 -28.57 -6.86
C THR A 273 2.91 -27.63 -7.84
N SER A 274 4.12 -28.00 -8.29
CA SER A 274 4.85 -27.23 -9.30
C SER A 274 4.12 -27.10 -10.64
N PHE A 275 3.22 -28.03 -10.96
CA PHE A 275 2.46 -28.06 -12.23
C PHE A 275 1.02 -27.57 -12.07
N THR A 276 0.50 -27.54 -10.86
CA THR A 276 -0.83 -27.01 -10.51
C THR A 276 -0.70 -26.18 -9.23
N PRO A 277 0.04 -25.05 -9.29
CA PRO A 277 0.23 -24.22 -8.10
C PRO A 277 -1.11 -23.62 -7.70
N ARG A 278 -1.37 -23.63 -6.39
CA ARG A 278 -2.49 -22.93 -5.73
C ARG A 278 -3.81 -23.02 -6.50
N THR A 279 -4.21 -24.23 -6.89
CA THR A 279 -5.44 -24.47 -7.65
C THR A 279 -6.53 -25.01 -6.73
N LEU A 280 -7.66 -24.31 -6.67
CA LEU A 280 -8.88 -24.79 -6.00
C LEU A 280 -9.79 -25.41 -7.07
N SER A 281 -10.03 -26.71 -6.97
CA SER A 281 -10.86 -27.50 -7.88
C SER A 281 -12.00 -28.18 -7.11
N VAL A 282 -13.22 -27.69 -7.28
CA VAL A 282 -14.43 -28.27 -6.70
C VAL A 282 -15.13 -29.08 -7.78
N GLY A 283 -15.25 -30.39 -7.58
CA GLY A 283 -15.91 -31.31 -8.52
C GLY A 283 -17.41 -31.07 -8.69
N ASN A 284 -18.06 -31.86 -9.55
CA ASN A 284 -19.50 -31.77 -9.78
C ASN A 284 -20.27 -32.06 -8.48
N TYR A 285 -21.22 -31.19 -8.12
CA TYR A 285 -21.96 -31.26 -6.85
C TYR A 285 -21.09 -31.17 -5.58
N GLY A 286 -19.81 -30.81 -5.74
CA GLY A 286 -18.91 -30.56 -4.62
C GLY A 286 -19.20 -29.21 -3.99
N ALA A 287 -18.70 -29.02 -2.76
CA ALA A 287 -18.82 -27.74 -2.08
C ALA A 287 -17.52 -27.43 -1.35
N VAL A 288 -17.12 -26.16 -1.34
CA VAL A 288 -16.08 -25.63 -0.46
C VAL A 288 -16.68 -24.54 0.41
N THR A 289 -16.37 -24.52 1.70
CA THR A 289 -16.73 -23.46 2.63
C THR A 289 -15.48 -22.74 3.06
N LEU A 290 -15.49 -21.41 2.96
CA LEU A 290 -14.40 -20.51 3.31
C LEU A 290 -14.74 -19.77 4.61
N GLY A 291 -13.90 -19.92 5.63
CA GLY A 291 -14.13 -19.51 7.02
C GLY A 291 -13.86 -18.05 7.34
N GLY A 292 -13.47 -17.22 6.36
CA GLY A 292 -13.25 -15.79 6.55
C GLY A 292 -11.79 -15.39 6.65
N ALA A 293 -11.05 -15.64 5.59
CA ALA A 293 -9.63 -15.31 5.50
C ALA A 293 -9.24 -14.80 4.10
N VAL A 294 -7.94 -14.63 3.89
CA VAL A 294 -7.35 -14.31 2.60
C VAL A 294 -6.92 -15.60 1.90
N TYR A 295 -7.50 -15.85 0.73
CA TYR A 295 -7.13 -16.97 -0.14
C TYR A 295 -6.50 -16.43 -1.42
N ASN A 296 -5.53 -17.14 -1.98
CA ASN A 296 -4.86 -16.74 -3.22
C ASN A 296 -4.69 -17.94 -4.15
N PHE A 297 -5.43 -17.98 -5.23
CA PHE A 297 -5.40 -19.07 -6.19
C PHE A 297 -4.80 -18.62 -7.51
N CYS A 298 -4.05 -19.51 -8.15
CA CYS A 298 -3.73 -19.35 -9.58
C CYS A 298 -4.92 -19.73 -10.45
N GLN A 299 -5.75 -20.66 -9.99
CA GLN A 299 -6.92 -21.12 -10.72
C GLN A 299 -8.02 -21.52 -9.75
N LEU A 300 -9.24 -21.09 -10.04
CA LEU A 300 -10.45 -21.59 -9.39
C LEU A 300 -11.27 -22.36 -10.42
N SER A 301 -11.46 -23.65 -10.23
CA SER A 301 -12.23 -24.53 -11.12
C SER A 301 -13.42 -25.11 -10.39
N LEU A 302 -14.62 -24.82 -10.87
CA LEU A 302 -15.87 -25.28 -10.31
C LEU A 302 -16.56 -26.18 -11.34
N GLY A 303 -16.88 -27.41 -10.96
CA GLY A 303 -17.68 -28.34 -11.76
C GLY A 303 -19.14 -27.91 -11.87
N ASN A 304 -19.98 -28.77 -12.46
CA ASN A 304 -21.41 -28.55 -12.52
C ASN A 304 -22.03 -28.61 -11.12
N ASN A 305 -22.87 -27.64 -10.77
CA ASN A 305 -23.51 -27.53 -9.46
C ASN A 305 -22.52 -27.49 -8.28
N ALA A 306 -21.28 -27.06 -8.53
CA ALA A 306 -20.30 -26.87 -7.47
C ALA A 306 -20.59 -25.58 -6.66
N ALA A 307 -20.36 -25.63 -5.35
CA ALA A 307 -20.64 -24.50 -4.45
C ALA A 307 -19.36 -23.93 -3.83
N VAL A 308 -19.25 -22.60 -3.79
CA VAL A 308 -18.30 -21.88 -2.93
C VAL A 308 -19.10 -21.13 -1.88
N ASN A 309 -19.11 -21.62 -0.65
CA ASN A 309 -19.85 -21.05 0.47
C ASN A 309 -18.92 -20.17 1.30
N ILE A 310 -19.39 -18.98 1.66
CA ILE A 310 -18.76 -18.14 2.68
C ILE A 310 -19.43 -18.48 4.01
N ALA A 311 -18.64 -18.79 5.03
CA ALA A 311 -19.18 -19.08 6.35
C ALA A 311 -20.00 -17.88 6.89
N SER A 312 -21.02 -18.15 7.70
CA SER A 312 -21.87 -17.08 8.24
C SER A 312 -21.03 -16.11 9.09
N GLY A 313 -21.17 -14.81 8.82
CA GLY A 313 -20.40 -13.75 9.50
C GLY A 313 -18.93 -13.64 9.06
N ALA A 314 -18.45 -14.53 8.18
CA ALA A 314 -17.09 -14.48 7.68
C ALA A 314 -16.89 -13.34 6.66
N ARG A 315 -15.68 -12.79 6.65
CA ARG A 315 -15.20 -11.87 5.60
C ARG A 315 -14.10 -12.56 4.84
N THR A 316 -14.36 -12.88 3.58
CA THR A 316 -13.45 -13.63 2.74
C THR A 316 -12.94 -12.77 1.59
N THR A 317 -11.62 -12.76 1.40
CA THR A 317 -11.00 -12.17 0.22
C THR A 317 -10.37 -13.27 -0.62
N ILE A 318 -10.76 -13.37 -1.88
CA ILE A 318 -10.22 -14.33 -2.85
C ILE A 318 -9.40 -13.56 -3.87
N PHE A 319 -8.10 -13.83 -3.90
CA PHE A 319 -7.21 -13.38 -4.95
C PHE A 319 -7.11 -14.44 -6.05
N ILE A 320 -7.34 -14.05 -7.29
CA ILE A 320 -7.04 -14.85 -8.49
C ILE A 320 -5.79 -14.23 -9.12
N ASP A 321 -4.66 -14.86 -8.86
CA ASP A 321 -3.32 -14.45 -9.27
C ASP A 321 -3.06 -14.86 -10.74
N SER A 322 -2.05 -14.28 -11.39
CA SER A 322 -1.81 -14.45 -12.82
C SER A 322 -0.33 -14.71 -13.13
N PRO A 323 0.00 -15.53 -14.14
CA PRO A 323 1.39 -15.71 -14.61
C PRO A 323 2.03 -14.41 -15.16
N ASP A 324 1.25 -13.33 -15.33
CA ASP A 324 1.75 -12.01 -15.69
C ASP A 324 2.24 -11.19 -14.51
N ARG A 325 1.89 -11.57 -13.27
CA ARG A 325 2.36 -10.88 -12.07
C ARG A 325 3.74 -11.39 -11.67
N ALA A 326 4.68 -10.46 -11.48
CA ALA A 326 6.02 -10.80 -11.00
C ALA A 326 5.94 -11.46 -9.61
N GLY A 327 6.64 -12.57 -9.42
CA GLY A 327 6.62 -13.31 -8.14
C GLY A 327 5.34 -14.12 -7.89
N SER A 328 4.40 -14.18 -8.85
CA SER A 328 3.16 -14.96 -8.72
C SER A 328 3.41 -16.44 -8.42
N GLY A 329 4.27 -17.09 -9.19
CA GLY A 329 4.39 -18.55 -9.17
C GLY A 329 3.25 -19.28 -9.89
N CYS A 330 2.28 -18.58 -10.48
CA CYS A 330 1.33 -19.18 -11.42
C CYS A 330 1.99 -19.53 -12.75
N ILE A 331 1.55 -20.63 -13.36
CA ILE A 331 2.06 -21.07 -14.67
C ILE A 331 1.19 -20.54 -15.82
N ALA A 332 1.72 -20.57 -17.04
CA ALA A 332 0.94 -20.23 -18.23
C ALA A 332 -0.30 -21.14 -18.35
N GLY A 333 -1.42 -20.56 -18.81
CA GLY A 333 -2.72 -21.24 -18.85
C GLY A 333 -3.57 -21.07 -17.59
N GLN A 334 -3.04 -20.47 -16.52
CA GLN A 334 -3.78 -20.16 -15.29
C GLN A 334 -4.16 -18.67 -15.22
N GLY A 335 -4.82 -18.30 -14.13
CA GLY A 335 -5.15 -16.91 -13.77
C GLY A 335 -6.61 -16.54 -13.95
N GLY A 336 -7.51 -17.51 -13.78
CA GLY A 336 -8.93 -17.28 -13.93
C GLY A 336 -9.81 -18.17 -13.07
N ILE A 337 -11.11 -18.01 -13.30
CA ILE A 337 -12.17 -18.81 -12.72
C ILE A 337 -12.87 -19.54 -13.87
N THR A 338 -12.90 -20.86 -13.81
CA THR A 338 -13.68 -21.74 -14.70
C THR A 338 -14.85 -22.31 -13.92
N SER A 339 -16.04 -22.27 -14.51
CA SER A 339 -17.26 -22.71 -13.85
C SER A 339 -18.12 -23.58 -14.77
N GLY A 340 -18.60 -24.69 -14.22
CA GLY A 340 -19.60 -25.56 -14.82
C GLY A 340 -21.01 -24.98 -14.67
N ASN A 341 -21.98 -25.63 -15.31
CA ASN A 341 -23.37 -25.20 -15.25
C ASN A 341 -23.92 -25.33 -13.82
N GLY A 342 -24.62 -24.30 -13.35
CA GLY A 342 -25.23 -24.28 -12.01
C GLY A 342 -24.24 -24.16 -10.84
N ALA A 343 -22.95 -23.94 -11.09
CA ALA A 343 -22.03 -23.60 -10.01
C ALA A 343 -22.44 -22.26 -9.38
N PHE A 344 -22.18 -22.05 -8.09
CA PHE A 344 -22.59 -20.82 -7.41
C PHE A 344 -21.65 -20.43 -6.27
N PHE A 345 -21.70 -19.15 -5.93
CA PHE A 345 -21.09 -18.60 -4.74
C PHE A 345 -22.21 -18.24 -3.78
N SER A 346 -22.14 -18.71 -2.54
CA SER A 346 -23.10 -18.39 -1.49
C SER A 346 -22.45 -17.46 -0.47
N ASN A 347 -22.98 -16.25 -0.35
CA ASN A 347 -22.63 -15.32 0.74
C ASN A 347 -23.88 -15.11 1.59
N PRO A 348 -24.08 -15.91 2.66
CA PRO A 348 -25.32 -15.91 3.44
C PRO A 348 -25.54 -14.60 4.21
N SER A 349 -24.50 -13.78 4.41
CA SER A 349 -24.66 -12.45 5.03
C SER A 349 -25.51 -11.51 4.18
N GLY A 350 -25.56 -11.74 2.87
CA GLY A 350 -26.10 -10.80 1.90
C GLY A 350 -25.28 -9.51 1.78
N ASP A 351 -24.28 -9.25 2.62
CA ASP A 351 -23.42 -8.07 2.54
C ASP A 351 -22.32 -8.31 1.49
N PRO A 352 -22.27 -7.53 0.38
CA PRO A 352 -21.22 -7.69 -0.63
C PRO A 352 -19.80 -7.46 -0.10
N ARG A 353 -19.63 -6.83 1.07
CA ARG A 353 -18.33 -6.65 1.74
C ARG A 353 -17.83 -7.94 2.41
N GLY A 354 -18.72 -8.92 2.63
CA GLY A 354 -18.39 -10.24 3.15
C GLY A 354 -17.61 -11.12 2.17
N LEU A 355 -17.70 -10.83 0.87
CA LEU A 355 -16.95 -11.53 -0.18
C LEU A 355 -16.31 -10.55 -1.15
N VAL A 356 -14.99 -10.49 -1.13
CA VAL A 356 -14.21 -9.67 -2.06
C VAL A 356 -13.44 -10.59 -2.99
N VAL A 357 -13.60 -10.41 -4.30
CA VAL A 357 -12.88 -11.19 -5.32
C VAL A 357 -12.00 -10.23 -6.10
N VAL A 358 -10.68 -10.42 -6.01
CA VAL A 358 -9.69 -9.61 -6.70
C VAL A 358 -8.99 -10.46 -7.73
N ILE A 359 -9.06 -10.05 -8.98
CA ILE A 359 -8.50 -10.78 -10.11
C ILE A 359 -7.40 -9.91 -10.71
N TYR A 360 -6.20 -10.46 -10.84
CA TYR A 360 -5.11 -9.78 -11.53
C TYR A 360 -5.39 -9.65 -13.04
N GLY A 361 -5.80 -10.76 -13.65
CA GLY A 361 -6.06 -10.86 -15.09
C GLY A 361 -4.77 -11.04 -15.90
N ALA A 362 -4.91 -11.26 -17.21
CA ALA A 362 -3.78 -11.34 -18.12
C ALA A 362 -3.62 -10.02 -18.89
N THR A 363 -2.41 -9.47 -18.94
CA THR A 363 -2.11 -8.27 -19.73
C THR A 363 -1.90 -8.66 -21.19
N ALA A 364 -2.95 -9.15 -21.87
CA ALA A 364 -3.06 -9.35 -23.32
C ALA A 364 -1.77 -9.81 -24.07
N SER A 365 -0.87 -10.53 -23.41
CA SER A 365 0.39 -10.92 -24.03
C SER A 365 0.07 -12.09 -24.95
N PRO A 366 0.29 -11.97 -26.27
CA PRO A 366 -0.03 -13.04 -27.22
C PRO A 366 0.76 -14.33 -26.94
N THR A 367 1.84 -14.26 -26.15
CA THR A 367 2.70 -15.38 -25.76
C THR A 367 2.31 -16.04 -24.44
N LYS A 368 1.45 -15.43 -23.63
CA LYS A 368 1.00 -15.98 -22.35
C LYS A 368 -0.51 -16.19 -22.39
N SER A 369 -0.92 -17.43 -22.59
CA SER A 369 -2.32 -17.85 -22.50
C SER A 369 -2.82 -17.62 -21.08
N GLY A 370 -3.56 -16.54 -20.87
CA GLY A 370 -4.23 -16.25 -19.60
C GLY A 370 -5.70 -15.93 -19.83
N PHE A 371 -6.50 -16.06 -18.78
CA PHE A 371 -7.93 -15.75 -18.86
C PHE A 371 -8.12 -14.24 -19.05
N THR A 372 -8.46 -13.84 -20.27
CA THR A 372 -8.84 -12.45 -20.58
C THR A 372 -10.26 -12.13 -20.15
N THR A 373 -11.08 -13.15 -19.88
CA THR A 373 -12.47 -13.03 -19.43
C THR A 373 -12.78 -14.12 -18.41
N ILE A 374 -13.31 -13.73 -17.26
CA ILE A 374 -13.84 -14.64 -16.24
C ILE A 374 -15.33 -14.80 -16.45
N GLN A 375 -15.81 -16.04 -16.38
CA GLN A 375 -17.21 -16.36 -16.58
C GLN A 375 -17.83 -16.85 -15.28
N PHE A 376 -18.82 -16.10 -14.80
CA PHE A 376 -19.72 -16.56 -13.77
C PHE A 376 -20.86 -17.36 -14.42
N PRO A 377 -21.18 -18.54 -13.88
CA PRO A 377 -22.14 -19.48 -14.47
C PRO A 377 -23.59 -19.00 -14.27
N ASN A 378 -24.53 -19.73 -14.88
CA ASN A 378 -25.96 -19.43 -14.80
C ASN A 378 -26.53 -19.63 -13.38
N ASN A 379 -27.61 -18.92 -13.07
CA ASN A 379 -28.38 -19.05 -11.82
C ASN A 379 -27.62 -18.69 -10.54
N ILE A 380 -26.71 -17.70 -10.60
CA ILE A 380 -25.94 -17.27 -9.45
C ILE A 380 -26.69 -16.24 -8.60
N SER A 381 -26.78 -16.45 -7.29
CA SER A 381 -27.13 -15.39 -6.32
C SER A 381 -25.86 -14.97 -5.59
N LEU A 382 -25.23 -13.87 -6.02
CA LEU A 382 -23.92 -13.43 -5.53
C LEU A 382 -24.00 -12.05 -4.88
N ALA A 383 -23.69 -11.99 -3.59
CA ALA A 383 -23.37 -10.73 -2.91
C ALA A 383 -21.84 -10.60 -2.79
N ALA A 384 -21.19 -9.79 -3.63
CA ALA A 384 -19.73 -9.64 -3.62
C ALA A 384 -19.24 -8.29 -4.15
N ALA A 385 -18.00 -7.93 -3.82
CA ALA A 385 -17.23 -6.89 -4.46
C ALA A 385 -16.19 -7.53 -5.39
N ILE A 386 -16.25 -7.27 -6.70
CA ILE A 386 -15.32 -7.87 -7.68
C ILE A 386 -14.45 -6.81 -8.34
N TYR A 387 -13.13 -6.96 -8.24
CA TYR A 387 -12.14 -6.06 -8.83
C TYR A 387 -11.22 -6.79 -9.80
N SER A 388 -11.23 -6.44 -11.08
CA SER A 388 -10.53 -7.12 -12.18
C SER A 388 -10.01 -6.13 -13.23
N PRO A 389 -9.03 -5.29 -12.92
CA PRO A 389 -8.58 -4.20 -13.80
C PRO A 389 -7.93 -4.69 -15.10
N GLY A 390 -7.38 -5.92 -15.10
CA GLY A 390 -6.71 -6.53 -16.25
C GLY A 390 -7.58 -7.46 -17.09
N ALA A 391 -8.67 -8.00 -16.53
CA ALA A 391 -9.52 -9.00 -17.20
C ALA A 391 -10.99 -8.55 -17.30
N GLY A 392 -11.68 -9.10 -18.30
CA GLY A 392 -13.13 -8.94 -18.45
C GLY A 392 -13.90 -9.88 -17.51
N ILE A 393 -15.14 -9.53 -17.23
CA ILE A 393 -16.08 -10.37 -16.47
C ILE A 393 -17.34 -10.55 -17.30
N THR A 394 -17.81 -11.79 -17.40
CA THR A 394 -19.07 -12.15 -18.03
C THR A 394 -19.94 -12.90 -17.04
N PHE A 395 -21.14 -12.39 -16.79
CA PHE A 395 -22.21 -13.10 -16.10
C PHE A 395 -23.12 -13.75 -17.12
N LYS A 396 -23.31 -15.06 -17.02
CA LYS A 396 -24.26 -15.80 -17.85
C LYS A 396 -25.60 -15.97 -17.13
N ASN A 397 -26.65 -16.15 -17.94
CA ASN A 397 -28.09 -16.20 -17.66
C ASN A 397 -28.55 -16.38 -16.18
N ASN A 398 -29.56 -15.59 -15.81
CA ASN A 398 -30.46 -15.74 -14.65
C ASN A 398 -29.80 -15.59 -13.27
N GLY A 399 -28.93 -14.61 -13.07
CA GLY A 399 -28.30 -14.37 -11.76
C GLY A 399 -28.79 -13.11 -11.03
N SER A 400 -28.99 -13.17 -9.72
CA SER A 400 -29.11 -11.97 -8.89
C SER A 400 -27.74 -11.61 -8.32
N PHE A 401 -27.21 -10.46 -8.70
CA PHE A 401 -25.98 -9.94 -8.12
C PHE A 401 -26.29 -8.74 -7.23
N SER A 402 -25.59 -8.61 -6.11
CA SER A 402 -25.56 -7.38 -5.36
C SER A 402 -24.16 -7.03 -4.91
N GLY A 403 -23.79 -5.76 -5.04
CA GLY A 403 -22.44 -5.26 -4.74
C GLY A 403 -21.89 -4.37 -5.83
N GLY A 404 -20.61 -4.53 -6.14
CA GLY A 404 -19.87 -3.74 -7.13
C GLY A 404 -18.99 -4.61 -8.00
N ILE A 405 -18.91 -4.26 -9.28
CA ILE A 405 -17.91 -4.80 -10.20
C ILE A 405 -17.12 -3.66 -10.78
N THR A 406 -15.80 -3.81 -10.78
CA THR A 406 -14.92 -3.00 -11.58
C THR A 406 -14.01 -3.91 -12.38
N ALA A 407 -14.11 -3.84 -13.71
CA ALA A 407 -13.33 -4.71 -14.58
C ALA A 407 -12.89 -4.00 -15.87
N LYS A 408 -11.97 -4.63 -16.61
CA LYS A 408 -11.59 -4.14 -17.94
C LYS A 408 -12.79 -4.09 -18.88
N ASN A 409 -13.54 -5.17 -18.96
CA ASN A 409 -14.78 -5.29 -19.71
C ASN A 409 -15.82 -5.96 -18.82
N VAL A 410 -17.08 -5.54 -18.89
CA VAL A 410 -18.17 -6.23 -18.18
C VAL A 410 -19.25 -6.60 -19.18
N THR A 411 -19.75 -7.83 -19.09
CA THR A 411 -20.86 -8.32 -19.90
C THR A 411 -21.86 -9.02 -19.01
N LEU A 412 -23.07 -8.50 -18.92
CA LEU A 412 -24.18 -9.10 -18.19
C LEU A 412 -25.11 -9.73 -19.21
N LYS A 413 -25.44 -11.02 -19.07
CA LYS A 413 -26.35 -11.71 -19.99
C LYS A 413 -27.58 -12.26 -19.28
N ASN A 414 -28.74 -12.01 -19.90
CA ASN A 414 -30.06 -12.60 -19.64
C ASN A 414 -30.52 -12.58 -18.18
N ASN A 415 -31.54 -11.80 -17.84
CA ASN A 415 -32.23 -11.84 -16.54
C ASN A 415 -31.31 -11.64 -15.32
N ALA A 416 -30.29 -10.79 -15.44
CA ALA A 416 -29.54 -10.39 -14.26
C ALA A 416 -30.29 -9.31 -13.47
N SER A 417 -30.27 -9.37 -12.15
CA SER A 417 -30.77 -8.30 -11.27
C SER A 417 -29.59 -7.73 -10.49
N TRP A 418 -29.47 -6.39 -10.43
CA TRP A 418 -28.37 -5.72 -9.74
C TRP A 418 -28.85 -4.72 -8.68
N ASP A 419 -28.19 -4.70 -7.52
CA ASP A 419 -28.39 -3.73 -6.42
C ASP A 419 -27.05 -3.21 -5.86
N SER A 420 -26.91 -1.88 -5.77
CA SER A 420 -25.72 -1.19 -5.26
C SER A 420 -25.72 -1.09 -3.72
N ARG A 421 -24.82 -1.84 -3.07
CA ARG A 421 -24.62 -1.79 -1.60
C ARG A 421 -23.16 -1.57 -1.19
N LEU A 422 -22.35 -0.95 -2.06
CA LEU A 422 -20.90 -0.73 -1.83
C LEU A 422 -20.49 0.74 -1.63
N GLU A 423 -21.42 1.64 -1.32
CA GLU A 423 -21.06 3.05 -1.07
C GLU A 423 -19.94 3.16 -0.02
N GLY A 424 -18.87 3.87 -0.38
CA GLY A 424 -17.68 4.09 0.45
C GLY A 424 -16.81 2.84 0.71
N PHE A 425 -16.94 1.78 -0.08
CA PHE A 425 -16.15 0.56 0.10
C PHE A 425 -14.71 0.73 -0.42
N THR A 426 -13.73 0.57 0.47
CA THR A 426 -12.30 0.59 0.11
C THR A 426 -11.70 -0.83 0.19
N LEU A 427 -11.08 -1.30 -0.90
CA LEU A 427 -10.38 -2.60 -0.93
C LEU A 427 -9.13 -2.63 -0.03
N ALA A 428 -8.52 -1.46 0.22
CA ALA A 428 -7.47 -1.31 1.20
C ALA A 428 -8.09 -1.25 2.61
N THR A 429 -8.10 -2.38 3.31
CA THR A 429 -8.42 -2.38 4.75
C THR A 429 -7.31 -1.76 5.59
N THR A 430 -6.11 -1.62 5.02
CA THR A 430 -4.90 -1.17 5.72
C THR A 430 -4.16 -0.13 4.90
N LEU A 431 -4.21 1.14 5.32
CA LEU A 431 -3.35 2.19 4.78
C LEU A 431 -1.91 1.89 5.20
N ILE A 432 -1.06 1.56 4.24
CA ILE A 432 0.37 1.39 4.48
C ILE A 432 1.05 2.69 4.09
N TYR A 433 1.57 3.38 5.10
CA TYR A 433 2.39 4.56 4.94
C TYR A 433 3.84 4.16 4.62
N TYR A 434 4.38 4.76 3.58
CA TYR A 434 5.79 4.73 3.24
C TYR A 434 6.34 6.15 3.18
N ARG A 435 7.66 6.29 3.22
CA ARG A 435 8.33 7.60 3.13
C ARG A 435 8.17 8.16 1.72
N GLY A 436 7.48 9.29 1.58
CA GLY A 436 7.38 10.04 0.34
C GLY A 436 8.49 11.10 0.20
N SER A 437 8.85 11.77 1.29
CA SER A 437 9.95 12.73 1.32
C SER A 437 10.63 12.73 2.69
N TRP A 438 11.87 13.21 2.75
CA TRP A 438 12.65 13.31 3.98
C TRP A 438 13.59 14.49 3.91
N ARG A 439 13.71 15.25 5.00
CA ARG A 439 14.72 16.30 5.16
C ARG A 439 15.17 16.41 6.60
N GLN A 440 16.46 16.71 6.79
CA GLN A 440 16.98 17.18 8.07
C GLN A 440 16.58 18.65 8.28
N CYS A 441 16.15 18.98 9.49
CA CYS A 441 15.80 20.35 9.86
C CYS A 441 17.06 21.15 10.22
N ASN A 442 17.07 22.44 9.90
CA ASN A 442 18.20 23.32 10.19
C ASN A 442 18.08 23.83 11.64
N PRO A 443 18.99 23.45 12.56
CA PRO A 443 18.93 23.90 13.95
C PRO A 443 19.14 25.42 14.10
N LEU A 444 19.73 26.09 13.09
CA LEU A 444 19.98 27.53 13.11
C LEU A 444 18.83 28.37 12.57
N ALA A 445 17.79 27.75 12.00
CA ALA A 445 16.62 28.48 11.55
C ALA A 445 15.81 28.94 12.76
N ALA A 446 16.09 30.16 13.22
CA ALA A 446 15.28 30.85 14.23
C ALA A 446 13.84 30.88 13.72
N THR A 447 12.96 30.14 14.39
CA THR A 447 11.55 30.11 14.05
C THR A 447 10.75 30.56 15.25
N THR A 448 9.90 31.57 15.04
CA THR A 448 8.90 32.03 16.01
C THR A 448 7.73 31.04 16.13
N SER A 449 7.71 30.02 15.28
CA SER A 449 6.70 28.98 15.26
C SER A 449 6.95 27.92 16.34
N THR A 450 5.93 27.60 17.11
CA THR A 450 5.92 26.48 18.07
C THR A 450 5.53 25.16 17.44
N THR A 451 5.29 25.12 16.12
CA THR A 451 4.90 23.89 15.43
C THR A 451 6.05 22.87 15.45
N PRO A 452 5.76 21.56 15.53
CA PRO A 452 6.80 20.52 15.47
C PRO A 452 7.73 20.65 14.25
N ALA A 453 7.17 21.04 13.10
CA ALA A 453 7.87 21.26 11.85
C ALA A 453 8.71 22.56 11.79
N ALA A 454 8.71 23.40 12.83
CA ALA A 454 9.45 24.65 12.85
C ALA A 454 10.97 24.41 12.65
N GLY A 455 11.62 25.23 11.82
CA GLY A 455 13.05 25.07 11.48
C GLY A 455 13.33 23.96 10.45
N CYS A 456 12.29 23.28 9.96
CA CYS A 456 12.42 22.36 8.84
C CYS A 456 12.05 23.07 7.52
N PRO A 457 12.80 22.88 6.43
CA PRO A 457 12.42 23.43 5.13
C PRO A 457 11.10 22.79 4.66
N LEU A 458 10.07 23.63 4.53
CA LEU A 458 8.81 23.29 3.90
C LEU A 458 8.92 23.68 2.42
N ASP A 459 8.56 22.77 1.52
CA ASP A 459 8.46 23.11 0.11
C ASP A 459 7.11 23.83 -0.08
N SER A 460 7.16 25.12 -0.42
CA SER A 460 6.00 25.98 -0.66
C SER A 460 5.28 25.64 -1.96
#